data_AF-H3B9P6-F1
#
_entry.id   AF-H3B9P6-F1
#
_cell.length_a   1.000
_cell.length_b   1.000
_cell.length_c   1.000
_cell.angle_alpha   90.00
_cell.angle_beta   90.00
_cell.angle_gamma   90.00
#
_symmetry.space_group_name_H-M   'P 1'
#
loop_
_entity.id
_entity.type
_entity.pdbx_description
1 polymer ?
#
loop_
_entity_poly.entity_id
_entity_poly.type
_entity_poly.pdbx_seq_one_letter_code
_entity_poly.pdbx_strand_id
1 'polypeptide(L)'
;MSATRYRRFLRLCEEWPIDETKRGRDLGLFLREKVAQAFREGERTQIADTETCDQMYESLARINYSFYREKFPRFQETSFTGVTVEECRVVLATDSMKQMEEMKKGIWKKLRERFSTKAPEEGAKEAAFISILTLPRM
;
A
#
# COMPACT_ATOMS: atom_id res chain seq x y z
N MET A 1 -33.66 -18.64 11.11
CA MET A 1 -34.48 -18.05 10.02
C MET A 1 -33.58 -17.17 9.18
N SER A 2 -33.33 -17.56 7.93
CA SER A 2 -32.42 -16.87 7.01
C SER A 2 -33.07 -15.57 6.54
N ALA A 3 -32.56 -14.43 7.00
CA ALA A 3 -32.53 -13.28 6.12
C ALA A 3 -31.73 -13.71 4.87
N THR A 4 -32.22 -13.39 3.67
CA THR A 4 -31.54 -13.71 2.40
C THR A 4 -30.09 -13.24 2.49
N ARG A 5 -29.10 -14.09 2.13
CA ARG A 5 -27.65 -13.83 2.32
C ARG A 5 -27.23 -12.42 1.89
N TYR A 6 -27.80 -11.96 0.79
CA TYR A 6 -27.65 -10.59 0.30
C TYR A 6 -27.94 -9.53 1.37
N ARG A 7 -29.05 -9.63 2.11
CA ARG A 7 -29.40 -8.71 3.21
C ARG A 7 -28.38 -8.72 4.34
N ARG A 8 -27.78 -9.88 4.64
CA ARG A 8 -26.71 -9.98 5.64
C ARG A 8 -25.49 -9.18 5.18
N PHE A 9 -25.08 -9.34 3.92
CA PHE A 9 -23.99 -8.55 3.33
C PHE A 9 -24.30 -7.06 3.26
N LEU A 10 -25.53 -6.66 2.92
CA LEU A 10 -25.94 -5.25 2.94
C LEU A 10 -25.82 -4.66 4.34
N ARG A 11 -26.34 -5.33 5.37
CA ARG A 11 -26.19 -4.88 6.76
C ARG A 11 -24.72 -4.77 7.17
N LEU A 12 -23.90 -5.75 6.81
CA LEU A 12 -22.46 -5.70 7.08
C LEU A 12 -21.80 -4.49 6.39
N CYS A 13 -22.18 -4.19 5.15
CA CYS A 13 -21.71 -3.00 4.44
C CYS A 13 -22.19 -1.69 5.07
N GLU A 14 -23.36 -1.65 5.72
CA GLU A 14 -23.82 -0.47 6.45
C GLU A 14 -22.98 -0.23 7.72
N GLU A 15 -22.66 -1.29 8.43
CA GLU A 15 -21.87 -1.24 9.67
C GLU A 15 -20.37 -1.02 9.42
N TRP A 16 -19.85 -1.42 8.25
CA TRP A 16 -18.43 -1.34 7.95
C TRP A 16 -17.97 0.11 7.70
N PRO A 17 -17.07 0.66 8.52
CA PRO A 17 -16.62 2.04 8.40
C PRO A 17 -15.79 2.28 7.14
N ILE A 18 -15.87 3.49 6.58
CA ILE A 18 -15.03 3.93 5.47
C ILE A 18 -13.92 4.82 6.02
N ASP A 19 -12.66 4.49 5.74
CA ASP A 19 -11.52 5.32 6.10
C ASP A 19 -11.14 6.23 4.93
N GLU A 20 -11.59 7.49 4.98
CA GLU A 20 -11.33 8.50 3.95
C GLU A 20 -9.84 8.73 3.70
N THR A 21 -8.97 8.44 4.68
CA THR A 21 -7.52 8.59 4.52
C THR A 21 -6.94 7.57 3.54
N LYS A 22 -7.63 6.44 3.31
CA LYS A 22 -7.20 5.32 2.46
C LYS A 22 -7.86 5.35 1.08
N ARG A 23 -7.89 6.52 0.44
CA ARG A 23 -8.46 6.70 -0.91
C ARG A 23 -7.97 5.64 -1.90
N GLY A 24 -8.92 4.96 -2.55
CA GLY A 24 -8.66 3.90 -3.54
C GLY A 24 -8.20 2.55 -2.98
N ARG A 25 -8.06 2.42 -1.64
CA ARG A 25 -7.62 1.18 -0.97
C ARG A 25 -8.42 0.86 0.29
N ASP A 26 -9.49 1.61 0.55
CA ASP A 26 -10.35 1.39 1.70
C ASP A 26 -11.11 0.07 1.54
N LEU A 27 -11.07 -0.75 2.58
CA LEU A 27 -11.69 -2.07 2.55
C LEU A 27 -13.22 -1.96 2.55
N GLY A 28 -13.79 -0.97 3.24
CA GLY A 28 -15.24 -0.77 3.27
C GLY A 28 -15.79 -0.45 1.88
N LEU A 29 -15.13 0.42 1.12
CA LEU A 29 -15.50 0.71 -0.28
C LEU A 29 -15.35 -0.54 -1.15
N PHE A 30 -14.23 -1.24 -1.04
CA PHE A 30 -13.98 -2.47 -1.79
C PHE A 30 -15.03 -3.55 -1.53
N LEU A 31 -15.46 -3.73 -0.27
CA LEU A 31 -16.50 -4.70 0.08
C LEU A 31 -17.84 -4.33 -0.58
N ARG A 32 -18.23 -3.06 -0.58
CA ARG A 32 -19.46 -2.60 -1.23
C ARG A 32 -19.45 -2.88 -2.73
N GLU A 33 -18.33 -2.60 -3.40
CA GLU A 33 -18.14 -2.93 -4.82
C GLU A 33 -18.24 -4.43 -5.08
N LYS A 34 -17.60 -5.25 -4.23
CA LYS A 34 -17.62 -6.71 -4.38
C LYS A 34 -18.98 -7.33 -4.10
N VAL A 35 -19.72 -6.81 -3.12
CA VAL A 35 -21.10 -7.24 -2.85
C VAL A 35 -22.00 -6.88 -4.03
N ALA A 36 -21.90 -5.67 -4.59
CA ALA A 36 -22.64 -5.29 -5.79
C ALA A 36 -22.28 -6.17 -7.01
N GLN A 37 -21.02 -6.54 -7.15
CA GLN A 37 -20.55 -7.42 -8.22
C GLN A 37 -21.02 -8.87 -8.05
N ALA A 38 -21.02 -9.38 -6.81
CA ALA A 38 -21.37 -10.77 -6.52
C ALA A 38 -22.89 -10.97 -6.54
N PHE A 39 -23.67 -9.99 -6.07
CA PHE A 39 -25.13 -10.03 -5.99
C PHE A 39 -25.78 -9.09 -7.01
N ARG A 40 -25.38 -9.18 -8.29
CA ARG A 40 -25.91 -8.32 -9.37
C ARG A 40 -27.43 -8.38 -9.50
N GLU A 41 -28.02 -9.53 -9.20
CA GLU A 41 -29.48 -9.74 -9.23
C GLU A 41 -30.12 -9.63 -7.84
N GLY A 42 -29.37 -9.11 -6.86
CA GLY A 42 -29.78 -8.99 -5.46
C GLY A 42 -30.14 -10.34 -4.84
N GLU A 43 -31.34 -10.45 -4.29
CA GLU A 43 -31.81 -11.67 -3.63
C GLU A 43 -32.05 -12.85 -4.60
N ARG A 44 -32.15 -12.59 -5.91
CA ARG A 44 -32.36 -13.62 -6.93
C ARG A 44 -31.07 -14.28 -7.40
N THR A 45 -29.92 -13.73 -7.03
CA THR A 45 -28.62 -14.27 -7.46
C THR A 45 -28.46 -15.71 -6.98
N GLN A 46 -28.19 -16.60 -7.93
CA GLN A 46 -27.89 -18.00 -7.65
C GLN A 46 -26.43 -18.13 -7.20
N ILE A 47 -26.22 -18.58 -5.96
CA ILE A 47 -24.89 -18.82 -5.41
C ILE A 47 -24.55 -20.30 -5.61
N ALA A 48 -23.52 -20.58 -6.41
CA ALA A 48 -23.10 -21.94 -6.70
C ALA A 48 -22.57 -22.67 -5.45
N ASP A 49 -21.78 -21.98 -4.63
CA ASP A 49 -21.27 -22.50 -3.36
C ASP A 49 -21.75 -21.64 -2.20
N THR A 50 -22.83 -22.11 -1.58
CA THR A 50 -23.45 -21.41 -0.45
C THR A 50 -22.62 -21.47 0.81
N GLU A 51 -21.86 -22.56 1.02
CA GLU A 51 -21.09 -22.76 2.24
C GLU A 51 -19.90 -21.79 2.25
N THR A 52 -19.16 -21.71 1.15
CA THR A 52 -18.06 -20.74 1.02
C THR A 52 -18.57 -19.31 1.17
N CYS A 53 -19.74 -18.98 0.61
CA CYS A 53 -20.34 -17.66 0.79
C CYS A 53 -20.65 -17.34 2.26
N ASP A 54 -21.21 -18.31 2.99
CA ASP A 54 -21.51 -18.16 4.41
C ASP A 54 -20.21 -18.05 5.23
N GLN A 55 -19.18 -18.84 4.93
CA GLN A 55 -17.86 -18.75 5.59
C GLN A 55 -17.18 -17.39 5.36
N MET A 56 -17.28 -16.85 4.14
CA MET A 56 -16.78 -15.50 3.83
C MET A 56 -17.50 -14.45 4.66
N TYR A 57 -18.83 -14.52 4.74
CA TYR A 57 -19.61 -13.61 5.58
C TYR A 57 -19.17 -13.67 7.04
N GLU A 58 -19.10 -14.87 7.63
CA GLU A 58 -18.71 -15.04 9.03
C GLU A 58 -17.30 -14.50 9.30
N SER A 59 -16.38 -14.67 8.35
CA SER A 59 -15.01 -14.15 8.46
C SER A 59 -14.98 -12.63 8.48
N LEU A 60 -15.75 -11.98 7.59
CA LEU A 60 -15.86 -10.52 7.57
C LEU A 60 -16.57 -9.99 8.82
N ALA A 61 -17.66 -10.62 9.25
CA ALA A 61 -18.38 -10.24 10.46
C ALA A 61 -17.48 -10.28 11.70
N ARG A 62 -16.63 -11.31 11.85
CA ARG A 62 -15.65 -11.41 12.95
C ARG A 62 -14.65 -10.25 12.94
N ILE A 63 -14.24 -9.77 11.77
CA ILE A 63 -13.35 -8.61 11.65
C ILE A 63 -14.10 -7.35 12.08
N ASN A 64 -15.31 -7.12 11.57
CA ASN A 64 -16.11 -5.92 11.87
C ASN A 64 -16.40 -5.77 13.36
N TYR A 65 -16.79 -6.86 14.02
CA TYR A 65 -17.09 -6.87 15.46
C TYR A 65 -15.87 -7.06 16.35
N SER A 66 -14.65 -6.95 15.81
CA SER A 66 -13.41 -7.09 16.59
C SER A 66 -13.33 -8.39 17.41
N PHE A 67 -13.94 -9.49 16.92
CA PHE A 67 -14.12 -10.73 17.67
C PHE A 67 -12.82 -11.26 18.29
N TYR A 68 -11.72 -11.24 17.53
CA TYR A 68 -10.43 -11.74 18.02
C TYR A 68 -9.73 -10.80 19.01
N ARG A 69 -10.02 -9.50 18.96
CA ARG A 69 -9.53 -8.53 19.95
C ARG A 69 -10.17 -8.82 21.31
N GLU A 70 -11.46 -9.11 21.33
CA GLU A 70 -12.20 -9.43 22.55
C GLU A 70 -11.88 -10.84 23.07
N LYS A 71 -11.79 -11.81 22.16
CA LYS A 71 -11.49 -13.21 22.51
C LYS A 71 -10.08 -13.38 23.08
N PHE A 72 -9.13 -12.55 22.65
CA PHE A 72 -7.74 -12.63 23.08
C PHE A 72 -7.25 -11.26 23.55
N PRO A 73 -7.62 -10.82 24.77
CA PRO A 73 -7.20 -9.54 25.32
C PRO A 73 -5.68 -9.44 25.39
N ARG A 74 -5.15 -8.30 24.96
CA ARG A 74 -3.71 -8.01 24.99
C ARG A 74 -3.39 -7.05 26.12
N PHE A 75 -2.18 -7.17 26.66
CA PHE A 75 -1.65 -6.23 27.65
C PHE A 75 -1.34 -4.85 27.04
N GLN A 76 -0.96 -4.82 25.76
CA GLN A 76 -0.62 -3.60 25.03
C GLN A 76 -1.48 -3.46 23.78
N GLU A 77 -1.84 -2.21 23.47
CA GLU A 77 -2.54 -1.81 22.25
C GLU A 77 -1.57 -1.25 21.20
N THR A 78 -0.41 -1.91 21.09
CA THR A 78 0.61 -1.62 20.08
C THR A 78 0.70 -2.78 19.10
N SER A 79 1.13 -2.45 17.88
CA SER A 79 1.51 -3.45 16.88
C SER A 79 2.82 -4.14 17.27
N PHE A 80 3.19 -5.18 16.53
CA PHE A 80 4.46 -5.90 16.72
C PHE A 80 5.69 -4.97 16.68
N THR A 81 5.65 -3.89 15.91
CA THR A 81 6.74 -2.90 15.82
C THR A 81 6.70 -1.84 16.93
N GLY A 82 5.81 -1.98 17.90
CA GLY A 82 5.60 -1.01 18.99
C GLY A 82 4.77 0.22 18.60
N VAL A 83 4.26 0.27 17.37
CA VAL A 83 3.52 1.42 16.81
C VAL A 83 2.06 1.35 17.22
N THR A 84 1.47 2.48 17.63
CA THR A 84 0.04 2.57 18.02
C THR A 84 -0.90 2.52 16.82
N VAL A 85 -2.21 2.39 17.07
CA VAL A 85 -3.23 2.39 16.02
C VAL A 85 -3.26 3.73 15.27
N GLU A 86 -3.13 4.83 16.00
CA GLU A 86 -3.14 6.19 15.45
C GLU A 86 -1.93 6.44 14.56
N GLU A 87 -0.75 6.00 15.01
CA GLU A 87 0.48 6.09 14.24
C GLU A 87 0.40 5.21 12.98
N CYS A 88 -0.10 3.98 13.09
CA CYS A 88 -0.38 3.13 11.93
C CYS A 88 -1.34 3.80 10.95
N ARG A 89 -2.38 4.49 11.45
CA ARG A 89 -3.34 5.21 10.59
C ARG A 89 -2.66 6.32 9.79
N VAL A 90 -1.80 7.10 10.43
CA VAL A 90 -1.02 8.15 9.75
C VAL A 90 -0.10 7.53 8.72
N VAL A 91 0.69 6.51 9.07
CA VAL A 91 1.63 5.86 8.15
C VAL A 91 0.92 5.28 6.91
N LEU A 92 -0.29 4.73 7.08
CA LEU A 92 -1.06 4.10 6.01
C LEU A 92 -1.95 5.07 5.21
N ALA A 93 -2.06 6.33 5.65
CA ALA A 93 -2.81 7.36 4.94
C ALA A 93 -2.21 7.60 3.55
N THR A 94 -3.08 7.77 2.56
CA THR A 94 -2.65 7.96 1.17
C THR A 94 -1.77 9.20 0.98
N ASP A 95 -2.00 10.28 1.75
CA ASP A 95 -1.15 11.46 1.68
C ASP A 95 0.25 11.21 2.27
N SER A 96 0.34 10.52 3.40
CA SER A 96 1.63 10.16 4.02
C SER A 96 2.47 9.26 3.11
N MET A 97 1.84 8.30 2.43
CA MET A 97 2.56 7.46 1.46
C MET A 97 3.04 8.27 0.24
N LYS A 98 2.24 9.20 -0.28
CA LYS A 98 2.65 10.09 -1.38
C LYS A 98 3.85 10.96 -0.98
N GLN A 99 3.79 11.55 0.20
CA GLN A 99 4.91 12.33 0.75
C GLN A 99 6.18 11.48 0.87
N MET A 100 6.06 10.24 1.36
CA MET A 100 7.18 9.31 1.45
C MET A 100 7.77 8.98 0.06
N GLU A 101 6.94 8.78 -0.96
CA GLU A 101 7.40 8.56 -2.34
C GLU A 101 8.13 9.78 -2.92
N GLU A 102 7.62 10.99 -2.67
CA GLU A 102 8.25 12.25 -3.11
C GLU A 102 9.60 12.47 -2.41
N MET A 103 9.67 12.26 -1.09
CA MET A 103 10.92 12.31 -0.33
C MET A 103 11.92 11.29 -0.85
N LYS A 104 11.48 10.05 -1.12
CA LYS A 104 12.32 9.00 -1.70
C LYS A 104 12.90 9.48 -3.03
N LYS A 105 12.08 10.02 -3.95
CA LYS A 105 12.57 10.58 -5.24
C LYS A 105 13.62 11.68 -5.03
N GLY A 106 13.41 12.58 -4.07
CA GLY A 106 14.38 13.63 -3.72
C GLY A 106 15.71 13.07 -3.19
N ILE A 107 15.66 12.05 -2.35
CA ILE A 107 16.86 11.36 -1.83
C ILE A 107 17.61 10.64 -2.95
N TRP A 108 16.90 9.92 -3.84
CA TRP A 108 17.50 9.27 -5.01
C TRP A 108 18.17 10.27 -5.95
N LYS A 109 17.56 11.45 -6.16
CA LYS A 109 18.15 12.52 -6.95
C LYS A 109 19.46 13.02 -6.33
N LYS A 110 19.47 13.32 -5.03
CA LYS A 110 20.69 13.74 -4.29
C LYS A 110 21.77 12.65 -4.32
N LEU A 111 21.38 11.39 -4.19
CA LEU A 111 22.29 10.26 -4.26
C LEU A 111 22.93 10.16 -5.64
N ARG A 112 22.12 10.23 -6.71
CA ARG A 112 22.59 10.23 -8.10
C ARG A 112 23.55 11.37 -8.38
N GLU A 113 23.22 12.60 -7.95
CA GLU A 113 24.08 13.77 -8.12
C GLU A 113 25.44 13.59 -7.43
N ARG A 114 25.48 13.02 -6.21
CA ARG A 114 26.73 12.72 -5.50
C ARG A 114 27.58 11.63 -6.16
N PHE A 115 26.96 10.69 -6.88
CA PHE A 115 27.70 9.68 -7.63
C PHE A 115 28.11 10.14 -9.04
N SER A 116 27.38 11.09 -9.65
CA SER A 116 27.70 11.65 -10.97
C SER A 116 28.79 12.73 -10.94
N THR A 117 29.07 13.36 -9.78
CA THR A 117 30.17 14.33 -9.63
C THR A 117 31.56 13.68 -9.53
N LYS A 118 31.67 12.35 -9.63
CA LYS A 118 32.93 11.63 -9.87
C LYS A 118 32.92 10.96 -11.25
N ALA A 119 32.97 11.76 -12.31
CA ALA A 119 33.58 11.36 -13.57
C ALA A 119 34.92 12.12 -13.65
N PRO A 120 36.07 11.43 -13.78
CA PRO A 120 37.38 12.06 -13.67
C PRO A 120 37.63 12.98 -14.86
N GLU A 121 37.94 14.24 -14.58
CA GLU A 121 38.77 15.04 -15.47
C GLU A 121 40.17 14.43 -15.51
N GLU A 122 40.37 13.42 -16.36
CA GLU A 122 41.70 13.00 -16.78
C GLU A 122 41.72 12.86 -18.31
N GLY A 123 41.94 13.99 -18.99
CA GLY A 123 42.20 14.07 -20.42
C GLY A 123 43.12 15.24 -20.82
N ALA A 124 43.72 15.95 -19.85
CA ALA A 124 44.59 17.10 -20.10
C ALA A 124 46.09 16.75 -20.24
N LYS A 125 46.42 15.51 -20.61
CA LYS A 125 47.81 15.04 -20.77
C LYS A 125 48.04 14.29 -22.07
N GLU A 126 47.60 14.84 -23.19
CA GLU A 126 48.03 14.37 -24.51
C GLU A 126 48.55 15.50 -25.42
N ALA A 127 48.77 16.70 -24.87
CA ALA A 127 49.41 17.81 -25.59
C ALA A 127 50.92 17.94 -25.31
N ALA A 128 51.49 17.13 -24.41
CA ALA A 128 52.91 17.22 -24.05
C ALA A 128 53.82 16.23 -24.82
N PHE A 129 53.27 15.28 -25.58
CA PHE A 129 54.07 14.26 -26.28
C PHE A 129 54.45 14.64 -27.72
N ILE A 130 53.88 15.73 -28.28
CA ILE A 130 54.16 16.15 -29.67
C ILE A 130 55.27 17.23 -29.75
N SER A 131 55.66 17.89 -28.64
CA SER A 131 56.75 18.89 -28.64
C SER A 131 58.16 18.33 -28.44
N ILE A 132 58.35 17.02 -28.21
CA ILE A 132 59.69 16.42 -28.04
C ILE A 132 60.19 15.74 -29.33
N LEU A 133 59.35 15.54 -30.35
CA LEU A 133 59.74 14.85 -31.59
C LEU A 133 59.90 15.74 -32.82
N THR A 134 59.92 17.07 -32.67
CA THR A 134 60.30 18.01 -33.74
C THR A 134 61.45 18.92 -33.29
N LEU A 135 62.62 18.33 -33.04
CA LEU A 135 63.90 19.02 -33.12
C LEU A 135 64.65 18.49 -34.36
N PRO A 136 65.12 19.38 -35.26
CA PRO A 136 65.79 18.99 -36.50
C PRO A 136 67.13 18.33 -36.20
N ARG A 137 67.40 17.22 -36.88
CA ARG A 137 68.74 16.62 -36.92
C ARG A 137 69.36 17.00 -38.26
N MET A 138 70.34 17.90 -38.18
CA MET A 138 71.16 18.52 -39.25
C MET A 138 70.46 19.57 -40.12
#